data_AF-A0AAP8U520-F1
#
_entry.id   AF-A0AAP8U520-F1
#
_cell.length_a   1.000
_cell.length_b   1.000
_cell.length_c   1.000
_cell.angle_alpha   90.00
_cell.angle_beta   90.00
_cell.angle_gamma   90.00
#
_symmetry.space_group_name_H-M   'P 1'
#
loop_
_entity.id
_entity.type
_entity.pdbx_description
1 polymer ?
#
loop_
_entity_poly.entity_id
_entity_poly.type
_entity_poly.pdbx_seq_one_letter_code
_entity_poly.pdbx_strand_id
1 'polypeptide(L)'
;MFVLKIMLLIISFLLLLFFLYLLSKKKECTKQPEMLKVWMGVVEQAVAEVEPHPAQHSQKHRYPEIDNDEPKNKQIDVTLRKWIKSHYQAFFHDQPVDQFSIHQNKDEIAVLLYPCNRNRGWFTYATCGCATKNGSEYIISTYEKHQELPILIEQIIQQAIEISNSTNEQLFPSSRSFGTHNGFTHVICLPPVFETEGFAHFMDGKRLVSIYMLVPLWRTEAEFVKQNGWSELEAIFIENDVNTLEWNRASVI
;
A
#
# COMPACT_ATOMS: atom_id res chain seq x y z
N MET A 1 -56.00 17.85 16.92
CA MET A 1 -54.96 17.12 17.69
C MET A 1 -54.59 15.76 17.09
N PHE A 2 -55.55 14.94 16.64
CA PHE A 2 -55.27 13.59 16.11
C PHE A 2 -54.42 13.59 14.83
N VAL A 3 -54.71 14.47 13.88
CA VAL A 3 -53.97 14.60 12.62
C VAL A 3 -52.49 14.99 12.83
N LEU A 4 -52.23 15.88 13.80
CA LEU A 4 -50.87 16.30 14.16
C LEU A 4 -50.04 15.14 14.73
N LYS A 5 -50.66 14.27 15.55
CA LYS A 5 -50.00 13.07 16.10
C LYS A 5 -49.65 12.07 15.00
N ILE A 6 -50.54 11.88 14.02
CA ILE A 6 -50.29 11.00 12.87
C ILE A 6 -49.14 11.55 12.01
N MET A 7 -49.12 12.85 11.73
CA MET A 7 -48.03 13.51 11.00
C MET A 7 -46.67 13.32 11.69
N LEU A 8 -46.61 13.52 13.01
CA LEU A 8 -45.37 13.32 13.78
C LEU A 8 -44.89 11.86 13.75
N LEU A 9 -45.81 10.90 13.79
CA LEU A 9 -45.50 9.47 13.70
C LEU A 9 -44.92 9.10 12.33
N ILE A 10 -45.49 9.65 11.25
CA ILE A 10 -44.98 9.45 9.88
C ILE A 10 -43.59 10.06 9.73
N ILE A 11 -43.36 11.27 10.23
CA ILE A 11 -42.04 11.93 10.18
C ILE A 11 -40.99 11.12 10.95
N SER A 12 -41.33 10.65 12.15
CA SER A 12 -40.42 9.82 12.96
C SER A 12 -40.09 8.50 12.26
N PHE A 13 -41.08 7.86 11.62
CA PHE A 13 -40.87 6.63 10.86
C PHE A 13 -39.99 6.86 9.62
N LEU A 14 -40.19 7.97 8.89
CA LEU A 14 -39.35 8.32 7.74
C LEU A 14 -37.91 8.62 8.15
N LEU A 15 -37.70 9.31 9.28
CA LEU A 15 -36.35 9.53 9.82
C LEU A 15 -35.69 8.20 10.21
N LEU A 16 -36.41 7.29 10.85
CA LEU A 16 -35.91 5.95 11.18
C LEU A 16 -35.48 5.20 9.91
N LEU A 17 -36.33 5.18 8.88
CA LEU A 17 -36.00 4.56 7.60
C LEU A 17 -34.78 5.19 6.93
N PHE A 18 -34.65 6.51 6.99
CA PHE A 18 -33.48 7.23 6.48
C PHE A 18 -32.19 6.85 7.23
N PHE A 19 -32.24 6.75 8.56
CA PHE A 19 -31.11 6.27 9.36
C PHE A 19 -30.75 4.82 9.06
N LEU A 20 -31.74 3.94 8.93
CA LEU A 20 -31.51 2.53 8.55
C LEU A 20 -30.93 2.43 7.14
N TYR A 21 -31.38 3.26 6.20
CA TYR A 21 -30.82 3.33 4.85
C TYR A 21 -29.36 3.82 4.88
N LEU A 22 -29.02 4.85 5.65
CA LEU A 22 -27.64 5.30 5.82
C LEU A 22 -26.74 4.22 6.43
N LEU A 23 -27.23 3.50 7.45
CA LEU A 23 -26.52 2.37 8.06
C LEU A 23 -26.34 1.21 7.08
N SER A 24 -27.35 0.91 6.26
CA SER A 24 -27.27 -0.10 5.19
C SER A 24 -26.26 0.28 4.12
N LYS A 25 -26.25 1.55 3.70
CA LYS A 25 -25.32 2.05 2.68
C LYS A 25 -23.87 2.06 3.20
N LYS A 26 -23.66 2.28 4.50
CA LYS A 26 -22.35 2.13 5.14
C LYS A 26 -21.84 0.68 5.06
N LYS A 27 -22.74 -0.32 5.15
CA LYS A 27 -22.40 -1.75 4.96
C LYS A 27 -22.16 -2.18 3.51
N GLU A 28 -22.71 -1.48 2.53
CA GLU A 28 -22.44 -1.81 1.11
C GLU A 28 -21.08 -1.28 0.64
N CYS A 29 -20.57 -0.23 1.27
CA CYS A 29 -19.24 0.33 0.98
C CYS A 29 -18.08 -0.54 1.54
N THR A 30 -18.38 -1.54 2.37
CA THR A 30 -17.40 -2.46 2.99
C THR A 30 -17.33 -3.81 2.29
N LYS A 31 -17.93 -3.99 1.12
CA LYS A 31 -17.67 -5.18 0.29
C LYS A 31 -16.26 -5.07 -0.27
N GLN A 32 -15.34 -5.74 0.40
CA GLN A 32 -14.00 -6.04 -0.07
C GLN A 32 -14.06 -6.50 -1.55
N PRO A 33 -13.16 -6.04 -2.43
CA PRO A 33 -12.97 -6.73 -3.70
C PRO A 33 -12.61 -8.19 -3.39
N GLU A 34 -13.22 -9.17 -4.06
CA GLU A 34 -13.07 -10.62 -3.77
C GLU A 34 -11.58 -11.03 -3.64
N MET A 35 -11.03 -11.02 -2.42
CA MET A 35 -9.63 -11.38 -2.17
C MET A 35 -9.32 -12.84 -2.50
N LEU A 36 -10.34 -13.70 -2.40
CA LEU A 36 -10.23 -15.15 -2.53
C LEU A 36 -9.71 -15.64 -3.88
N LYS A 37 -9.74 -14.81 -4.94
CA LYS A 37 -9.24 -15.21 -6.27
C LYS A 37 -7.84 -14.67 -6.59
N VAL A 38 -7.45 -13.55 -6.01
CA VAL A 38 -6.19 -12.86 -6.41
C VAL A 38 -4.97 -13.52 -5.78
N TRP A 39 -5.05 -13.97 -4.53
CA TRP A 39 -3.92 -14.62 -3.84
C TRP A 39 -3.67 -16.04 -4.33
N MET A 40 -4.72 -16.81 -4.60
CA MET A 40 -4.62 -18.17 -5.15
C MET A 40 -3.98 -18.21 -6.55
N GLY A 41 -4.20 -17.20 -7.39
CA GLY A 41 -3.66 -17.15 -8.74
C GLY A 41 -2.15 -16.86 -8.82
N VAL A 42 -1.58 -16.18 -7.82
CA VAL A 42 -0.14 -15.84 -7.79
C VAL A 42 0.72 -17.05 -7.40
N VAL A 43 0.17 -17.97 -6.58
CA VAL A 43 0.89 -19.16 -6.10
C VAL A 43 1.15 -20.18 -7.22
N GLU A 44 0.22 -20.34 -8.17
CA GLU A 44 0.41 -21.30 -9.28
C GLU A 44 1.51 -20.87 -10.27
N GLN A 45 1.79 -19.57 -10.38
CA GLN A 45 2.75 -19.05 -11.34
C GLN A 45 4.20 -19.04 -10.81
N ALA A 46 4.38 -18.90 -9.50
CA ALA A 46 5.71 -18.94 -8.86
C ALA A 46 6.35 -20.34 -8.84
N VAL A 47 5.53 -21.41 -8.86
CA VAL A 47 6.03 -22.80 -8.85
C VAL A 47 6.53 -23.24 -10.24
N ALA A 48 6.14 -22.54 -11.32
CA ALA A 48 6.51 -22.90 -12.67
C ALA A 48 7.90 -22.40 -13.12
N GLU A 49 8.52 -21.45 -12.41
CA GLU A 49 9.76 -20.78 -12.86
C GLU A 49 11.05 -21.22 -12.13
N VAL A 50 11.00 -22.20 -11.23
CA VAL A 50 12.18 -22.64 -10.46
C VAL A 50 12.63 -24.04 -10.89
N GLU A 51 13.34 -24.13 -12.03
CA GLU A 51 14.32 -25.21 -12.27
C GLU A 51 15.74 -24.62 -12.37
N PRO A 52 16.74 -25.16 -11.64
CA PRO A 52 18.07 -24.56 -11.55
C PRO A 52 19.08 -25.22 -12.50
N HIS A 53 19.93 -24.41 -13.13
CA HIS A 53 21.22 -24.86 -13.69
C HIS A 53 22.39 -23.97 -13.28
N PRO A 54 23.62 -24.53 -13.14
CA PRO A 54 24.57 -24.09 -12.13
C PRO A 54 25.76 -23.26 -12.64
N ALA A 55 26.21 -22.36 -11.74
CA ALA A 55 27.53 -21.76 -11.50
C ALA A 55 28.63 -21.69 -12.59
N GLN A 56 29.26 -20.50 -12.72
CA GLN A 56 30.72 -20.38 -12.87
C GLN A 56 31.29 -19.00 -12.47
N HIS A 57 32.60 -19.03 -12.21
CA HIS A 57 33.45 -18.18 -11.36
C HIS A 57 33.95 -16.83 -11.93
N SER A 58 34.35 -15.96 -10.98
CA SER A 58 35.53 -15.05 -10.99
C SER A 58 35.61 -13.89 -11.99
N GLN A 59 35.72 -12.64 -11.49
CA GLN A 59 37.03 -12.00 -11.27
C GLN A 59 36.91 -10.59 -10.65
N LYS A 60 37.96 -10.25 -9.90
CA LYS A 60 38.18 -9.07 -9.06
C LYS A 60 38.66 -7.89 -9.93
N HIS A 61 37.92 -6.78 -9.99
CA HIS A 61 38.44 -5.53 -10.56
C HIS A 61 38.27 -4.35 -9.59
N ARG A 62 39.42 -3.77 -9.23
CA ARG A 62 39.60 -2.52 -8.50
C ARG A 62 39.36 -1.35 -9.47
N TYR A 63 38.46 -0.43 -9.14
CA TYR A 63 38.28 0.84 -9.86
C TYR A 63 38.79 2.02 -9.03
N PRO A 64 39.34 3.07 -9.67
CA PRO A 64 39.78 4.29 -9.00
C PRO A 64 38.60 5.25 -8.76
N GLU A 65 38.72 6.04 -7.70
CA GLU A 65 37.87 7.20 -7.42
C GLU A 65 37.85 8.17 -8.60
N ILE A 66 36.65 8.49 -9.11
CA ILE A 66 36.42 9.67 -9.93
C ILE A 66 35.16 10.36 -9.41
N ASP A 67 35.42 11.44 -8.69
CA ASP A 67 34.49 12.49 -8.33
C ASP A 67 33.99 13.21 -9.61
N ASN A 68 32.67 13.32 -9.77
CA ASN A 68 32.02 14.17 -10.77
C ASN A 68 30.55 14.37 -10.40
N ASP A 69 30.27 15.47 -9.72
CA ASP A 69 28.93 15.97 -9.47
C ASP A 69 28.24 16.47 -10.76
N GLU A 70 27.05 15.90 -10.99
CA GLU A 70 25.82 16.39 -11.67
C GLU A 70 25.90 17.30 -12.92
N PRO A 71 25.35 16.83 -14.06
CA PRO A 71 23.96 17.20 -14.43
C PRO A 71 23.11 16.09 -15.07
N LYS A 72 23.65 14.89 -15.32
CA LYS A 72 22.91 13.79 -15.98
C LYS A 72 21.91 13.07 -15.06
N ASN A 73 22.15 13.07 -13.75
CA ASN A 73 21.37 12.28 -12.78
C ASN A 73 19.96 12.87 -12.57
N LYS A 74 19.88 14.18 -12.31
CA LYS A 74 18.62 14.90 -12.09
C LYS A 74 17.61 14.76 -13.24
N GLN A 75 18.06 14.78 -14.49
CA GLN A 75 17.17 14.62 -15.64
C GLN A 75 16.55 13.20 -15.72
N ILE A 76 17.32 12.17 -15.34
CA ILE A 76 16.84 10.79 -15.29
C ILE A 76 15.80 10.66 -14.17
N ASP A 77 16.05 11.23 -12.99
CA ASP A 77 15.15 11.17 -11.84
C ASP A 77 13.82 11.91 -12.08
N VAL A 78 13.87 13.05 -12.76
CA VAL A 78 12.66 13.77 -13.19
C VAL A 78 11.86 12.96 -14.22
N THR A 79 12.54 12.18 -15.06
CA THR A 79 11.90 11.32 -16.06
C THR A 79 11.23 10.13 -15.38
N LEU A 80 11.91 9.43 -14.48
CA LEU A 80 11.36 8.26 -13.77
C LEU A 80 10.12 8.63 -12.94
N ARG A 81 10.15 9.75 -12.21
CA ARG A 81 8.97 10.21 -11.44
C ARG A 81 7.76 10.52 -12.30
N LYS A 82 7.96 10.98 -13.54
CA LYS A 82 6.85 11.14 -14.49
C LYS A 82 6.28 9.78 -14.88
N TRP A 83 7.12 8.79 -15.17
CA TRP A 83 6.68 7.42 -15.47
C TRP A 83 5.91 6.80 -14.30
N ILE A 84 6.41 6.93 -13.06
CA ILE A 84 5.71 6.46 -11.85
C ILE A 84 4.32 7.10 -11.74
N LYS A 85 4.23 8.43 -11.86
CA LYS A 85 2.95 9.14 -11.80
C LYS A 85 1.99 8.71 -12.91
N SER A 86 2.49 8.54 -14.14
CA SER A 86 1.69 8.06 -15.27
C SER A 86 1.22 6.62 -15.07
N HIS A 87 2.06 5.75 -14.50
CA HIS A 87 1.69 4.39 -14.12
C HIS A 87 0.56 4.41 -13.10
N TYR A 88 0.70 5.14 -11.99
CA TYR A 88 -0.38 5.29 -11.02
C TYR A 88 -1.66 5.86 -11.62
N GLN A 89 -1.60 6.87 -12.48
CA GLN A 89 -2.78 7.43 -13.14
C GLN A 89 -3.49 6.41 -14.04
N ALA A 90 -2.73 5.54 -14.72
CA ALA A 90 -3.29 4.52 -15.60
C ALA A 90 -4.12 3.47 -14.83
N PHE A 91 -3.69 3.12 -13.62
CA PHE A 91 -4.35 2.09 -12.79
C PHE A 91 -5.33 2.67 -11.77
N PHE A 92 -5.02 3.81 -11.18
CA PHE A 92 -5.90 4.47 -10.20
C PHE A 92 -7.02 5.26 -10.87
N HIS A 93 -6.90 5.55 -12.17
CA HIS A 93 -7.85 6.31 -12.98
C HIS A 93 -8.18 7.70 -12.42
N ASP A 94 -7.22 8.30 -11.70
CA ASP A 94 -7.38 9.60 -11.06
C ASP A 94 -6.04 10.34 -10.95
N GLN A 95 -6.15 11.62 -10.60
CA GLN A 95 -5.02 12.45 -10.20
C GLN A 95 -4.88 12.44 -8.68
N PRO A 96 -3.65 12.61 -8.15
CA PRO A 96 -3.49 12.78 -6.72
C PRO A 96 -4.16 14.10 -6.28
N VAL A 97 -4.91 14.04 -5.19
CA VAL A 97 -5.59 15.20 -4.58
C VAL A 97 -4.71 15.93 -3.57
N ASP A 98 -3.60 15.31 -3.15
CA ASP A 98 -2.61 15.91 -2.26
C ASP A 98 -1.21 15.33 -2.52
N GLN A 99 -0.18 16.07 -2.13
CA GLN A 99 1.22 15.67 -2.22
C GLN A 99 2.00 16.12 -0.99
N PHE A 100 2.64 15.17 -0.31
CA PHE A 100 3.50 15.39 0.84
C PHE A 100 4.96 15.19 0.43
N SER A 101 5.83 16.18 0.69
CA SER A 101 7.26 16.04 0.40
C SER A 101 7.97 15.39 1.59
N ILE A 102 8.85 14.44 1.31
CA ILE A 102 9.62 13.71 2.31
C ILE A 102 11.03 14.31 2.33
N HIS A 103 11.56 14.65 3.50
CA HIS A 103 12.80 15.43 3.71
C HIS A 103 12.72 16.93 3.35
N GLN A 104 13.67 17.69 3.93
CA GLN A 104 13.85 19.13 3.67
C GLN A 104 14.29 19.44 2.22
N ASN A 105 14.90 18.46 1.54
CA ASN A 105 15.15 18.52 0.10
C ASN A 105 13.87 18.07 -0.63
N LYS A 106 12.95 19.01 -0.81
CA LYS A 106 11.57 18.82 -1.30
C LYS A 106 11.41 18.07 -2.64
N ASP A 107 12.51 17.80 -3.34
CA ASP A 107 12.51 17.34 -4.72
C ASP A 107 13.01 15.91 -4.93
N GLU A 108 13.21 15.08 -3.90
CA GLU A 108 13.64 13.69 -4.12
C GLU A 108 12.49 12.68 -4.07
N ILE A 109 11.74 12.64 -2.98
CA ILE A 109 10.67 11.66 -2.76
C ILE A 109 9.41 12.36 -2.24
N ALA A 110 8.26 11.99 -2.80
CA ALA A 110 6.96 12.49 -2.35
C ALA A 110 5.99 11.34 -2.07
N VAL A 111 5.02 11.57 -1.18
CA VAL A 111 3.83 10.75 -1.01
C VAL A 111 2.67 11.43 -1.73
N LEU A 112 2.04 10.72 -2.65
CA LEU A 112 0.88 11.17 -3.42
C LEU A 112 -0.38 10.54 -2.84
N LEU A 113 -1.40 11.35 -2.52
CA LEU A 113 -2.69 10.86 -2.06
C LEU A 113 -3.67 10.78 -3.22
N TYR A 114 -4.07 9.56 -3.59
CA TYR A 114 -5.12 9.30 -4.57
C TYR A 114 -6.47 9.10 -3.87
N PRO A 115 -7.54 9.74 -4.34
CA PRO A 115 -8.86 9.63 -3.73
C PRO A 115 -9.54 8.31 -4.09
N CYS A 116 -10.55 7.94 -3.31
CA CYS A 116 -11.54 6.96 -3.74
C CYS A 116 -12.32 7.49 -4.96
N ASN A 117 -12.66 6.60 -5.89
CA ASN A 117 -13.47 6.91 -7.08
C ASN A 117 -14.41 5.74 -7.42
N ARG A 118 -15.05 5.78 -8.59
CA ARG A 118 -16.02 4.74 -9.00
C ARG A 118 -15.38 3.36 -9.21
N ASN A 119 -14.09 3.33 -9.54
CA ASN A 119 -13.35 2.10 -9.79
C ASN A 119 -12.68 1.58 -8.52
N ARG A 120 -12.38 2.47 -7.56
CA ARG A 120 -11.60 2.16 -6.34
C ARG A 120 -12.30 2.76 -5.11
N GLY A 121 -12.78 1.91 -4.22
CA GLY A 121 -13.53 2.31 -3.03
C GLY A 121 -12.70 2.82 -1.84
N TRP A 122 -11.40 3.08 -2.04
CA TRP A 122 -10.45 3.41 -0.97
C TRP A 122 -9.51 4.56 -1.38
N PHE A 123 -8.91 5.21 -0.39
CA PHE A 123 -7.79 6.12 -0.57
C PHE A 123 -6.49 5.33 -0.70
N THR A 124 -5.53 5.86 -1.45
CA THR A 124 -4.19 5.28 -1.55
C THR A 124 -3.13 6.36 -1.43
N TYR A 125 -2.20 6.14 -0.52
CA TYR A 125 -0.98 6.93 -0.39
C TYR A 125 0.12 6.17 -1.11
N ALA A 126 0.70 6.77 -2.13
CA ALA A 126 1.69 6.14 -3.00
C ALA A 126 2.99 6.95 -3.02
N THR A 127 4.11 6.29 -2.81
CA THR A 127 5.42 6.95 -2.91
C THR A 127 5.75 7.23 -4.38
N CYS A 128 6.46 8.31 -4.62
CA CYS A 128 6.93 8.71 -5.94
C CYS A 128 8.35 9.24 -5.83
N GLY A 129 9.30 8.46 -6.33
CA GLY A 129 10.74 8.76 -6.33
C GLY A 129 11.56 7.84 -5.45
N CYS A 130 10.95 6.97 -4.63
CA CYS A 130 11.70 6.02 -3.81
C CYS A 130 12.48 5.03 -4.67
N ALA A 131 11.95 4.66 -5.83
CA ALA A 131 12.59 3.74 -6.77
C ALA A 131 13.91 4.28 -7.35
N THR A 132 14.17 5.59 -7.28
CA THR A 132 15.48 6.15 -7.65
C THR A 132 16.59 5.66 -6.70
N LYS A 133 16.24 5.33 -5.45
CA LYS A 133 17.16 4.95 -4.38
C LYS A 133 17.20 3.44 -4.15
N ASN A 134 16.04 2.76 -4.18
CA ASN A 134 15.95 1.33 -3.84
C ASN A 134 15.17 0.45 -4.84
N GLY A 135 14.95 0.96 -6.06
CA GLY A 135 14.22 0.23 -7.10
C GLY A 135 12.74 -0.06 -6.82
N SER A 136 12.20 0.43 -5.70
CA SER A 136 10.84 0.11 -5.25
C SER A 136 10.02 1.37 -4.97
N GLU A 137 8.71 1.28 -5.20
CA GLU A 137 7.73 2.21 -4.64
C GLU A 137 6.78 1.46 -3.71
N TYR A 138 6.11 2.21 -2.84
CA TYR A 138 5.25 1.69 -1.80
C TYR A 138 3.88 2.35 -1.89
N ILE A 139 2.83 1.55 -1.71
CA ILE A 139 1.47 2.04 -1.58
C ILE A 139 0.87 1.58 -0.26
N ILE A 140 0.00 2.39 0.33
CA ILE A 140 -0.82 1.99 1.48
C ILE A 140 -2.24 2.50 1.26
N SER A 141 -3.21 1.61 1.46
CA SER A 141 -4.61 1.88 1.15
C SER A 141 -5.50 1.77 2.40
N THR A 142 -6.54 2.60 2.46
CA THR A 142 -7.43 2.72 3.61
C THR A 142 -8.77 3.33 3.17
N TYR A 143 -9.86 3.00 3.87
CA TYR A 143 -11.18 3.60 3.61
C TYR A 143 -11.32 5.04 4.09
N GLU A 144 -10.44 5.49 5.00
CA GLU A 144 -10.48 6.83 5.59
C GLU A 144 -9.17 7.58 5.34
N LYS A 145 -9.21 8.92 5.33
CA LYS A 145 -7.97 9.70 5.27
C LYS A 145 -7.33 9.75 6.64
N HIS A 146 -6.05 9.41 6.70
CA HIS A 146 -5.23 9.49 7.91
C HIS A 146 -4.17 10.57 7.73
N GLN A 147 -4.08 11.52 8.67
CA GLN A 147 -3.13 12.64 8.59
C GLN A 147 -1.70 12.21 8.98
N GLU A 148 -1.61 11.15 9.78
CA GLU A 148 -0.37 10.56 10.28
C GLU A 148 0.33 9.66 9.24
N LEU A 149 -0.39 9.23 8.20
CA LEU A 149 0.10 8.27 7.21
C LEU A 149 1.34 8.74 6.45
N PRO A 150 1.43 9.98 5.95
CA PRO A 150 2.65 10.48 5.30
C PRO A 150 3.88 10.39 6.20
N ILE A 151 3.73 10.63 7.51
CA ILE A 151 4.83 10.55 8.49
C ILE A 151 5.26 9.10 8.69
N LEU A 152 4.30 8.17 8.79
CA LEU A 152 4.60 6.74 8.85
C LEU A 152 5.39 6.32 7.59
N ILE A 153 4.88 6.65 6.40
CA ILE A 153 5.49 6.29 5.13
C ILE A 153 6.91 6.86 5.00
N GLU A 154 7.15 8.09 5.46
CA GLU A 154 8.50 8.67 5.54
C GLU A 154 9.46 7.79 6.35
N GLN A 155 9.02 7.29 7.52
CA GLN A 155 9.84 6.40 8.36
C GLN A 155 10.11 5.05 7.68
N ILE A 156 9.12 4.51 6.96
CA ILE A 156 9.29 3.26 6.20
C ILE A 156 10.29 3.46 5.07
N ILE A 157 10.21 4.58 4.35
CA ILE A 157 11.12 4.90 3.25
C ILE A 157 12.55 5.04 3.75
N GLN A 158 12.78 5.69 4.89
CA GLN A 158 14.12 5.80 5.48
C GLN A 158 14.74 4.42 5.71
N GLN A 159 13.99 3.49 6.31
CA GLN A 159 14.43 2.11 6.50
C GLN A 159 14.62 1.37 5.17
N ALA A 160 13.71 1.57 4.21
CA ALA A 160 13.73 0.90 2.92
C ALA A 160 14.89 1.37 2.01
N ILE A 161 15.39 2.60 2.19
CA ILE A 161 16.56 3.11 1.46
C ILE A 161 17.84 2.45 1.98
N GLU A 162 17.91 2.12 3.28
CA GLU A 162 19.10 1.47 3.88
C GLU A 162 19.32 0.05 3.36
N ILE A 163 18.26 -0.69 3.03
CA ILE A 163 18.35 -2.10 2.60
C ILE A 163 18.54 -2.30 1.09
N SER A 164 18.81 -1.23 0.32
CA SER A 164 19.07 -1.21 -1.13
C SER A 164 17.94 -1.70 -2.05
N ASN A 165 17.21 -2.77 -1.72
CA ASN A 165 16.00 -3.22 -2.42
C ASN A 165 15.04 -3.86 -1.40
N SER A 166 13.75 -3.54 -1.51
CA SER A 166 12.74 -4.25 -0.74
C SER A 166 12.37 -5.58 -1.39
N THR A 167 12.00 -6.53 -0.55
CA THR A 167 11.57 -7.87 -0.96
C THR A 167 10.13 -8.12 -0.51
N ASN A 168 9.50 -9.12 -1.11
CA ASN A 168 8.22 -9.61 -0.63
C ASN A 168 8.33 -10.05 0.84
N GLU A 169 7.29 -9.80 1.62
CA GLU A 169 7.19 -10.10 3.06
C GLU A 169 8.18 -9.33 3.95
N GLN A 170 8.89 -8.32 3.42
CA GLN A 170 9.74 -7.44 4.20
C GLN A 170 8.92 -6.72 5.27
N LEU A 171 9.30 -6.91 6.53
CA LEU A 171 8.71 -6.23 7.68
C LEU A 171 9.46 -4.94 7.98
N PHE A 172 8.71 -3.87 8.24
CA PHE A 172 9.24 -2.61 8.74
C PHE A 172 8.54 -2.23 10.05
N PRO A 173 9.29 -2.07 11.15
CA PRO A 173 8.74 -1.51 12.37
C PRO A 173 8.43 -0.02 12.19
N SER A 174 7.34 0.43 12.79
CA SER A 174 7.06 1.84 13.01
C SER A 174 7.60 2.27 14.37
N SER A 175 8.18 3.46 14.44
CA SER A 175 8.66 4.04 15.71
C SER A 175 7.51 4.33 16.69
N ARG A 176 6.29 4.50 16.18
CA ARG A 176 5.08 4.81 16.95
C ARG A 176 3.94 3.95 16.48
N SER A 177 3.02 3.65 17.38
CA SER A 177 1.78 3.02 16.97
C SER A 177 0.90 3.97 16.16
N PHE A 178 0.10 3.41 15.25
CA PHE A 178 -0.74 4.16 14.32
C PHE A 178 -2.09 3.47 14.07
N GLY A 179 -2.97 4.14 13.32
CA GLY A 179 -4.36 3.73 13.09
C GLY A 179 -5.31 4.15 14.21
N THR A 180 -6.60 3.89 14.03
CA THR A 180 -7.68 4.45 14.86
C THR A 180 -7.56 4.11 16.34
N HIS A 181 -6.94 2.98 16.68
CA HIS A 181 -6.70 2.55 18.06
C HIS A 181 -5.23 2.56 18.47
N ASN A 182 -4.33 3.09 17.63
CA ASN A 182 -2.88 3.00 17.84
C ASN A 182 -2.43 1.55 18.13
N GLY A 183 -3.02 0.58 17.41
CA GLY A 183 -2.74 -0.85 17.57
C GLY A 183 -1.66 -1.36 16.60
N PHE A 184 -1.57 -0.77 15.42
CA PHE A 184 -0.57 -1.15 14.44
C PHE A 184 0.79 -0.61 14.82
N THR A 185 1.81 -1.44 14.68
CA THR A 185 3.20 -1.08 15.02
C THR A 185 4.19 -1.49 13.94
N HIS A 186 3.72 -2.23 12.94
CA HIS A 186 4.53 -2.71 11.83
C HIS A 186 3.75 -2.57 10.53
N VAL A 187 4.48 -2.56 9.43
CA VAL A 187 3.93 -2.82 8.11
C VAL A 187 4.71 -3.96 7.46
N ILE A 188 4.04 -4.74 6.64
CA ILE A 188 4.66 -5.77 5.79
C ILE A 188 4.52 -5.37 4.32
N CYS A 189 5.57 -5.58 3.53
CA CYS A 189 5.53 -5.44 2.08
C CYS A 189 4.91 -6.68 1.44
N LEU A 190 3.85 -6.50 0.67
CA LEU A 190 3.17 -7.56 -0.05
C LEU A 190 2.88 -7.12 -1.48
N PRO A 191 2.53 -8.04 -2.39
CA PRO A 191 2.06 -7.66 -3.71
C PRO A 191 0.80 -6.76 -3.59
N PRO A 192 0.61 -5.78 -4.48
CA PRO A 192 -0.53 -4.87 -4.46
C PRO A 192 -1.80 -5.55 -5.02
N VAL A 193 -2.29 -6.54 -4.30
CA VAL A 193 -3.42 -7.43 -4.66
C VAL A 193 -4.76 -6.73 -4.88
N PHE A 194 -4.91 -5.47 -4.47
CA PHE A 194 -6.11 -4.68 -4.74
C PHE A 194 -6.08 -4.00 -6.11
N GLU A 195 -4.93 -4.02 -6.78
CA GLU A 195 -4.77 -3.44 -8.12
C GLU A 195 -4.75 -4.54 -9.18
N THR A 196 -5.06 -4.16 -10.42
CA THR A 196 -5.11 -5.10 -11.55
C THR A 196 -3.72 -5.62 -11.94
N GLU A 197 -3.70 -6.75 -12.65
CA GLU A 197 -2.47 -7.33 -13.22
C GLU A 197 -1.63 -6.28 -13.97
N GLY A 198 -0.31 -6.37 -13.82
CA GLY A 198 0.64 -5.41 -14.40
C GLY A 198 0.85 -4.14 -13.56
N PHE A 199 0.09 -3.94 -12.47
CA PHE A 199 0.34 -2.79 -11.58
C PHE A 199 1.65 -2.94 -10.80
N ALA A 200 1.95 -4.15 -10.30
CA ALA A 200 3.04 -4.40 -9.37
C ALA A 200 4.44 -4.12 -9.95
N HIS A 201 4.59 -4.10 -11.27
CA HIS A 201 5.88 -3.96 -11.93
C HIS A 201 5.76 -3.14 -13.19
N PHE A 202 6.70 -2.24 -13.42
CA PHE A 202 6.87 -1.62 -14.73
C PHE A 202 8.35 -1.32 -15.01
N MET A 203 8.67 -1.14 -16.29
CA MET A 203 10.01 -0.73 -16.73
C MET A 203 10.00 0.70 -17.23
N ASP A 204 11.00 1.49 -16.83
CA ASP A 204 11.26 2.84 -17.38
C ASP A 204 12.11 2.81 -18.67
N GLY A 205 12.31 1.60 -19.23
CA GLY A 205 13.20 1.31 -20.36
C GLY A 205 14.64 0.98 -19.97
N LYS A 206 15.02 1.07 -18.69
CA LYS A 206 16.35 0.71 -18.18
C LYS A 206 16.32 -0.13 -16.92
N ARG A 207 15.39 0.16 -16.01
CA ARG A 207 15.28 -0.45 -14.69
C ARG A 207 13.88 -0.99 -14.50
N LEU A 208 13.80 -2.11 -13.78
CA LEU A 208 12.56 -2.60 -13.23
C LEU A 208 12.23 -1.78 -11.98
N VAL A 209 10.99 -1.30 -11.89
CA VAL A 209 10.43 -0.72 -10.67
C VAL A 209 9.39 -1.68 -10.14
N SER A 210 9.57 -2.10 -8.88
CA SER A 210 8.60 -2.92 -8.14
C SER A 210 7.74 -2.03 -7.25
N ILE A 211 6.44 -2.29 -7.21
CA ILE A 211 5.50 -1.57 -6.35
C ILE A 211 4.97 -2.56 -5.32
N TYR A 212 5.22 -2.28 -4.04
CA TYR A 212 4.73 -3.07 -2.93
C TYR A 212 3.58 -2.38 -2.21
N MET A 213 2.60 -3.14 -1.78
CA MET A 213 1.60 -2.70 -0.82
C MET A 213 2.12 -2.89 0.60
N LEU A 214 2.03 -1.83 1.40
CA LEU A 214 2.28 -1.86 2.83
C LEU A 214 0.99 -2.24 3.54
N VAL A 215 1.00 -3.38 4.23
CA VAL A 215 -0.13 -3.85 5.03
C VAL A 215 0.17 -3.66 6.52
N PRO A 216 -0.66 -2.90 7.26
CA PRO A 216 -0.49 -2.72 8.70
C PRO A 216 -0.69 -4.00 9.49
N LEU A 217 0.25 -4.27 10.40
CA LEU A 217 0.19 -5.38 11.34
C LEU A 217 0.23 -4.90 12.79
N TRP A 218 -0.55 -5.57 13.62
CA TRP A 218 -0.40 -5.52 15.07
C TRP A 218 0.97 -6.06 15.48
N ARG A 219 1.43 -5.71 16.68
CA ARG A 219 2.70 -6.25 17.19
C ARG A 219 2.67 -7.79 17.25
N THR A 220 1.57 -8.35 17.76
CA THR A 220 1.35 -9.80 17.87
C THR A 220 1.37 -10.49 16.51
N GLU A 221 0.71 -9.90 15.51
CA GLU A 221 0.73 -10.38 14.13
C GLU A 221 2.13 -10.33 13.50
N ALA A 222 2.87 -9.22 13.69
CA ALA A 222 4.22 -9.10 13.17
C ALA A 222 5.18 -10.10 13.81
N GLU A 223 5.07 -10.34 15.13
CA GLU A 223 5.83 -11.38 15.80
C GLU A 223 5.42 -12.80 15.36
N PHE A 224 4.14 -13.03 15.10
CA PHE A 224 3.66 -14.29 14.54
C PHE A 224 4.24 -14.54 13.15
N VAL A 225 4.28 -13.54 12.26
CA VAL A 225 4.90 -13.64 10.92
C VAL A 225 6.38 -13.96 11.02
N LYS A 226 7.12 -13.34 11.95
CA LYS A 226 8.54 -13.65 12.15
C LYS A 226 8.78 -15.11 12.56
N GLN A 227 7.83 -15.72 13.28
CA GLN A 227 7.95 -17.08 13.80
C GLN A 227 7.44 -18.14 12.82
N ASN A 228 6.36 -17.84 12.10
CA ASN A 228 5.60 -18.82 11.32
C ASN A 228 5.55 -18.52 9.81
N GLY A 229 5.96 -17.31 9.40
CA GLY A 229 5.86 -16.83 8.01
C GLY A 229 4.54 -16.12 7.71
N TRP A 230 4.51 -15.39 6.59
CA TRP A 230 3.30 -14.66 6.17
C TRP A 230 2.16 -15.61 5.80
N SER A 231 2.44 -16.72 5.11
CA SER A 231 1.41 -17.65 4.63
C SER A 231 0.50 -18.19 5.74
N GLU A 232 1.04 -18.42 6.94
CA GLU A 232 0.25 -18.86 8.10
C GLU A 232 -0.66 -17.75 8.62
N LEU A 233 -0.17 -16.50 8.70
CA LEU A 233 -1.01 -15.36 9.06
C LEU A 233 -2.08 -15.08 7.99
N GLU A 234 -1.73 -15.25 6.72
CA GLU A 234 -2.64 -15.10 5.60
C GLU A 234 -3.80 -16.08 5.68
N ALA A 235 -3.54 -17.35 5.99
CA ALA A 235 -4.58 -18.35 6.19
C ALA A 235 -5.55 -17.94 7.31
N ILE A 236 -5.04 -17.41 8.42
CA ILE A 236 -5.84 -16.87 9.52
C ILE A 236 -6.64 -15.64 9.07
N PHE A 237 -6.04 -14.74 8.28
CA PHE A 237 -6.71 -13.57 7.72
C PHE A 237 -7.87 -13.98 6.82
N ILE A 238 -7.70 -15.01 6.00
CA ILE A 238 -8.74 -15.57 5.13
C ILE A 238 -9.86 -16.19 5.96
N GLU A 239 -9.52 -17.04 6.95
CA GLU A 239 -10.52 -17.70 7.80
C GLU A 239 -11.38 -16.70 8.59
N ASN A 240 -10.79 -15.58 9.01
CA ASN A 240 -11.45 -14.55 9.80
C ASN A 240 -12.00 -13.37 8.97
N ASP A 241 -12.03 -13.48 7.64
CA ASP A 241 -12.48 -12.42 6.72
C ASP A 241 -11.83 -11.05 7.02
N VAL A 242 -10.53 -11.03 7.31
CA VAL A 242 -9.80 -9.82 7.69
C VAL A 242 -9.74 -8.84 6.53
N ASN A 243 -10.24 -7.62 6.78
CA ASN A 243 -10.13 -6.51 5.85
C ASN A 243 -8.92 -5.63 6.21
N THR A 244 -7.85 -5.73 5.43
CA THR A 244 -6.59 -4.97 5.65
C THR A 244 -6.70 -3.47 5.33
N LEU A 245 -7.78 -3.03 4.68
CA LEU A 245 -8.11 -1.62 4.48
C LEU A 245 -8.84 -1.00 5.68
N GLU A 246 -9.34 -1.83 6.61
CA GLU A 246 -10.06 -1.39 7.80
C GLU A 246 -9.12 -1.24 9.01
N TRP A 247 -8.83 0.01 9.37
CA TRP A 247 -7.81 0.35 10.36
C TRP A 247 -8.31 0.44 11.81
N ASN A 248 -9.56 0.05 12.03
CA ASN A 248 -10.15 -0.13 13.36
C ASN A 248 -10.18 -1.63 13.77
N ARG A 249 -9.72 -2.55 12.90
CA ARG A 249 -9.78 -3.99 13.13
C ARG A 249 -8.97 -4.40 14.37
N ALA A 250 -9.39 -5.45 15.05
CA ALA A 250 -8.61 -6.09 16.10
C ALA A 250 -7.48 -6.97 15.52
N SER A 251 -6.53 -7.36 16.38
CA SER A 251 -5.61 -8.47 16.11
C SER A 251 -6.42 -9.77 15.97
N VAL A 252 -6.01 -10.64 15.06
CA VAL A 252 -6.53 -12.02 14.95
C VAL A 252 -5.61 -13.07 15.54
N ILE A 253 -4.44 -12.64 16.02
CA ILE A 253 -3.53 -13.41 16.88
C ILE A 253 -3.82 -13.08 18.33
#